data_AF-J7GRT3-F1
#
_entry.id   AF-J7GRT3-F1
#
_cell.length_a   1.000
_cell.length_b   1.000
_cell.length_c   1.000
_cell.angle_alpha   90.00
_cell.angle_beta   90.00
_cell.angle_gamma   90.00
#
_symmetry.space_group_name_H-M   'P 1'
#
loop_
_entity.id
_entity.type
_entity.pdbx_description
1 polymer ?
#
loop_
_entity_poly.entity_id
_entity_poly.type
_entity_poly.pdbx_seq_one_letter_code
_entity_poly.pdbx_strand_id
1 'polypeptide(L)'
;TPVATGNQDLKDGGFAFPPTNPLISPMTLNGMKDFYKDNEDVKNLDELTLCSRHAGNMNPDKDENSNYKYPAVYDYKDKKCHILYIAAQENNGPRYCNKDESKRNSMFCFRPAKDKSLQNYTYLSKNVVDNWEKVCPRKNLENAKFGLWVDGNCEDVPHVNEFSANDLFECNLSKNVVDNWEKVCPRKNLENAKFGLWVDGNCEDVPHVNEFSANDLFECNKLVFELSASDQPKQYEQHLTDYEKIKEGFKNKNASMIKSAFLPTGAFKADRYKSHGKGYNWGNYNTKTQKCEIFNVKPTCLINNSSYIATTA
;
A
#
# COMPACT_ATOMS: atom_id res chain seq x y z
N THR A 1 14.93 -0.57 13.82
CA THR A 1 15.43 -1.40 14.93
C THR A 1 15.22 -2.87 14.64
N PRO A 2 16.18 -3.75 14.97
CA PRO A 2 16.00 -5.20 14.91
C PRO A 2 14.92 -5.70 15.87
N VAL A 3 14.35 -6.87 15.61
CA VAL A 3 13.40 -7.53 16.52
C VAL A 3 14.03 -7.84 17.89
N ALA A 4 13.19 -7.94 18.93
CA ALA A 4 13.62 -8.32 20.28
C ALA A 4 14.16 -9.76 20.28
N THR A 5 15.24 -10.01 21.03
CA THR A 5 15.84 -11.34 21.18
C THR A 5 16.24 -11.63 22.62
N GLY A 6 16.33 -12.92 22.99
CA GLY A 6 16.73 -13.34 24.32
C GLY A 6 15.71 -12.94 25.39
N ASN A 7 16.14 -12.14 26.37
CA ASN A 7 15.31 -11.67 27.50
C ASN A 7 14.73 -10.26 27.28
N GLN A 8 14.88 -9.69 26.09
CA GLN A 8 14.29 -8.39 25.76
C GLN A 8 12.76 -8.48 25.73
N ASP A 9 12.10 -7.43 26.19
CA ASP A 9 10.66 -7.34 26.04
C ASP A 9 10.32 -7.11 24.57
N LEU A 10 9.15 -7.61 24.13
CA LEU A 10 8.72 -7.39 22.75
C LEU A 10 8.86 -5.91 22.37
N LYS A 11 8.39 -4.99 23.23
CA LYS A 11 8.41 -3.54 23.02
C LYS A 11 9.80 -2.88 22.91
N ASP A 12 10.88 -3.60 23.20
CA ASP A 12 12.25 -3.11 23.02
C ASP A 12 12.76 -3.30 21.58
N GLY A 13 12.11 -4.20 20.83
CA GLY A 13 12.46 -4.52 19.45
C GLY A 13 11.76 -3.65 18.41
N GLY A 14 12.13 -3.88 17.15
CA GLY A 14 11.42 -3.41 15.98
C GLY A 14 11.10 -4.56 15.04
N PHE A 15 11.24 -4.32 13.73
CA PHE A 15 10.81 -5.25 12.68
C PHE A 15 11.98 -5.83 11.89
N ALA A 16 13.16 -5.24 12.01
CA ALA A 16 14.31 -5.62 11.19
C ALA A 16 14.95 -6.93 11.65
N PHE A 17 15.65 -7.59 10.74
CA PHE A 17 16.38 -8.82 11.00
C PHE A 17 17.35 -8.65 12.19
N PRO A 18 17.44 -9.62 13.12
CA PRO A 18 18.40 -9.56 14.21
C PRO A 18 19.84 -9.69 13.68
N PRO A 19 20.85 -9.13 14.37
CA PRO A 19 22.25 -9.23 13.95
C PRO A 19 22.71 -10.69 13.77
N THR A 20 23.46 -10.94 12.70
CA THR A 20 24.04 -12.25 12.36
C THR A 20 25.57 -12.17 12.27
N ASN A 21 26.24 -13.32 12.25
CA ASN A 21 27.66 -13.42 11.92
C ASN A 21 27.84 -14.41 10.76
N PRO A 22 28.25 -13.96 9.55
CA PRO A 22 28.53 -12.57 9.16
C PRO A 22 27.26 -11.68 9.21
N LEU A 23 27.44 -10.36 9.29
CA LEU A 23 26.32 -9.40 9.35
C LEU A 23 25.64 -9.31 7.98
N ILE A 24 24.35 -9.63 7.92
CA ILE A 24 23.57 -9.58 6.67
C ILE A 24 22.54 -8.43 6.67
N SER A 25 22.09 -7.95 7.83
CA SER A 25 21.20 -6.80 7.90
C SER A 25 21.42 -5.98 9.19
N PRO A 26 21.45 -4.64 9.11
CA PRO A 26 21.45 -3.85 7.88
C PRO A 26 22.78 -3.98 7.10
N MET A 27 22.72 -3.81 5.79
CA MET A 27 23.91 -3.80 4.92
C MET A 27 23.92 -2.53 4.05
N THR A 28 25.09 -1.92 3.88
CA THR A 28 25.23 -0.74 3.01
C THR A 28 25.18 -1.12 1.53
N LEU A 29 24.90 -0.16 0.65
CA LEU A 29 24.95 -0.38 -0.80
C LEU A 29 26.30 -0.95 -1.26
N ASN A 30 27.41 -0.36 -0.79
CA ASN A 30 28.75 -0.85 -1.12
C ASN A 30 28.98 -2.26 -0.55
N GLY A 31 28.53 -2.52 0.69
CA GLY A 31 28.60 -3.86 1.26
C GLY A 31 27.85 -4.91 0.44
N MET A 32 26.66 -4.58 -0.07
CA MET A 32 25.92 -5.47 -0.98
C MET A 32 26.64 -5.65 -2.33
N LYS A 33 27.17 -4.57 -2.91
CA LYS A 33 27.93 -4.64 -4.16
C LYS A 33 29.18 -5.50 -4.04
N ASP A 34 29.91 -5.38 -2.93
CA ASP A 34 31.08 -6.19 -2.63
C ASP A 34 30.69 -7.66 -2.40
N PHE A 35 29.58 -7.91 -1.70
CA PHE A 35 29.05 -9.26 -1.45
C PHE A 35 28.64 -9.97 -2.76
N TYR A 36 28.06 -9.24 -3.71
CA TYR A 36 27.59 -9.76 -4.99
C TYR A 36 28.51 -9.47 -6.18
N LYS A 37 29.76 -9.06 -5.95
CA LYS A 37 30.69 -8.59 -7.00
C LYS A 37 30.90 -9.61 -8.13
N ASP A 38 30.84 -10.89 -7.80
CA ASP A 38 31.07 -12.01 -8.72
C ASP A 38 29.76 -12.57 -9.32
N ASN A 39 28.60 -11.99 -8.99
CA ASN A 39 27.29 -12.40 -9.49
C ASN A 39 26.84 -11.49 -10.64
N GLU A 40 26.92 -11.98 -11.89
CA GLU A 40 26.57 -11.22 -13.10
C GLU A 40 25.13 -10.68 -13.11
N ASP A 41 24.19 -11.45 -12.55
CA ASP A 41 22.76 -11.11 -12.57
C ASP A 41 22.41 -10.01 -11.56
N VAL A 42 23.18 -9.87 -10.48
CA VAL A 42 22.86 -9.02 -9.33
C VAL A 42 23.77 -7.80 -9.22
N LYS A 43 25.05 -7.90 -9.63
CA LYS A 43 26.07 -6.87 -9.40
C LYS A 43 25.75 -5.51 -10.01
N ASN A 44 24.97 -5.50 -11.09
CA ASN A 44 24.62 -4.29 -11.85
C ASN A 44 23.21 -3.75 -11.55
N LEU A 45 22.48 -4.35 -10.60
CA LEU A 45 21.15 -3.88 -10.22
C LEU A 45 21.21 -2.52 -9.53
N ASP A 46 20.14 -1.73 -9.67
CA ASP A 46 19.98 -0.50 -8.92
C ASP A 46 19.83 -0.77 -7.42
N GLU A 47 19.98 0.26 -6.59
CA GLU A 47 20.03 0.11 -5.14
C GLU A 47 18.75 -0.45 -4.50
N LEU A 48 17.56 -0.18 -5.07
CA LEU A 48 16.31 -0.73 -4.56
C LEU A 48 16.14 -2.19 -4.95
N THR A 49 16.37 -2.50 -6.23
CA THR A 49 16.26 -3.89 -6.71
C THR A 49 17.31 -4.77 -6.03
N LEU A 50 18.54 -4.28 -5.87
CA LEU A 50 19.61 -4.98 -5.15
C LEU A 50 19.20 -5.26 -3.70
N CYS A 51 18.63 -4.28 -2.98
CA CYS A 51 18.13 -4.50 -1.62
C CYS A 51 16.99 -5.53 -1.57
N SER A 52 16.05 -5.49 -2.51
CA SER A 52 14.96 -6.46 -2.63
C SER A 52 15.49 -7.88 -2.89
N ARG A 53 16.43 -8.05 -3.83
CA ARG A 53 17.07 -9.34 -4.14
C ARG A 53 17.90 -9.85 -2.96
N HIS A 54 18.65 -8.98 -2.30
CA HIS A 54 19.41 -9.32 -1.11
C HIS A 54 18.52 -9.89 0.00
N ALA A 55 17.40 -9.23 0.29
CA ALA A 55 16.40 -9.73 1.24
C ALA A 55 15.75 -11.03 0.79
N GLY A 56 15.47 -11.16 -0.52
CA GLY A 56 14.86 -12.36 -1.10
C GLY A 56 15.76 -13.58 -1.17
N ASN A 57 17.08 -13.42 -1.11
CA ASN A 57 18.03 -14.52 -1.08
C ASN A 57 18.10 -15.22 0.29
N MET A 58 17.49 -14.64 1.33
CA MET A 58 17.42 -15.25 2.65
C MET A 58 16.36 -16.35 2.69
N ASN A 59 16.81 -17.58 2.93
CA ASN A 59 15.90 -18.70 3.16
C ASN A 59 15.44 -18.74 4.61
N PRO A 60 14.11 -18.76 4.85
CA PRO A 60 13.61 -18.85 6.20
C PRO A 60 13.79 -20.25 6.78
N ASP A 61 14.28 -20.34 8.02
CA ASP A 61 14.41 -21.59 8.78
C ASP A 61 15.14 -22.73 8.04
N LYS A 62 16.02 -22.38 7.10
CA LYS A 62 16.74 -23.31 6.20
C LYS A 62 15.83 -24.14 5.28
N ASP A 63 14.58 -23.73 5.09
CA ASP A 63 13.70 -24.31 4.08
C ASP A 63 14.08 -23.75 2.71
N GLU A 64 14.88 -24.53 1.96
CA GLU A 64 15.35 -24.18 0.62
C GLU A 64 14.22 -24.10 -0.41
N ASN A 65 13.08 -24.75 -0.15
CA ASN A 65 11.93 -24.80 -1.06
C ASN A 65 10.85 -23.77 -0.70
N SER A 66 11.11 -22.88 0.26
CA SER A 66 10.14 -21.89 0.67
C SER A 66 9.94 -20.80 -0.39
N ASN A 67 8.70 -20.65 -0.85
CA ASN A 67 8.29 -19.51 -1.68
C ASN A 67 8.25 -18.18 -0.90
N TYR A 68 8.32 -18.25 0.44
CA TYR A 68 8.33 -17.07 1.29
C TYR A 68 9.69 -16.39 1.21
N LYS A 69 9.69 -15.11 0.88
CA LYS A 69 10.87 -14.25 0.90
C LYS A 69 10.59 -13.02 1.78
N TYR A 70 11.60 -12.57 2.51
CA TYR A 70 11.46 -11.41 3.40
C TYR A 70 11.32 -10.11 2.60
N PRO A 71 10.46 -9.17 3.04
CA PRO A 71 10.49 -7.80 2.53
C PRO A 71 11.68 -7.04 3.10
N ALA A 72 11.93 -5.85 2.55
CA ALA A 72 12.99 -4.97 2.99
C ALA A 72 12.55 -3.51 3.03
N VAL A 73 13.37 -2.70 3.68
CA VAL A 73 13.29 -1.24 3.65
C VAL A 73 14.66 -0.70 3.27
N TYR A 74 14.73 0.10 2.22
CA TYR A 74 15.94 0.81 1.84
C TYR A 74 15.90 2.24 2.38
N ASP A 75 16.98 2.67 3.04
CA ASP A 75 17.19 4.06 3.47
C ASP A 75 18.11 4.77 2.47
N TYR A 76 17.58 5.73 1.72
CA TYR A 76 18.33 6.55 0.78
C TYR A 76 19.38 7.45 1.44
N LYS A 77 19.15 7.87 2.69
CA LYS A 77 20.04 8.79 3.40
C LYS A 77 21.32 8.08 3.80
N ASP A 78 21.17 6.92 4.44
CA ASP A 78 22.30 6.13 4.92
C ASP A 78 22.82 5.12 3.89
N LYS A 79 22.11 4.97 2.76
CA LYS A 79 22.38 3.97 1.72
C LYS A 79 22.43 2.55 2.30
N LYS A 80 21.45 2.23 3.15
CA LYS A 80 21.36 0.96 3.89
C LYS A 80 20.10 0.18 3.51
N CYS A 81 20.27 -1.11 3.29
CA CYS A 81 19.20 -2.07 3.16
C CYS A 81 18.93 -2.73 4.52
N HIS A 82 17.68 -2.66 4.97
CA HIS A 82 17.20 -3.33 6.18
C HIS A 82 16.27 -4.47 5.77
N ILE A 83 16.66 -5.72 6.04
CA ILE A 83 15.78 -6.86 5.85
C ILE A 83 14.76 -6.85 6.99
N LEU A 84 13.47 -7.02 6.67
CA LEU A 84 12.41 -7.10 7.68
C LEU A 84 12.18 -8.55 8.06
N TYR A 85 12.29 -8.85 9.34
CA TYR A 85 11.95 -10.15 9.90
C TYR A 85 10.43 -10.34 10.02
N ILE A 86 9.72 -9.26 10.35
CA ILE A 86 8.26 -9.22 10.45
C ILE A 86 7.71 -8.61 9.15
N ALA A 87 6.89 -9.38 8.43
CA ALA A 87 6.25 -8.93 7.18
C ALA A 87 4.86 -8.31 7.39
N ALA A 88 4.28 -8.43 8.60
CA ALA A 88 3.02 -7.75 8.93
C ALA A 88 3.22 -6.23 8.89
N GLN A 89 2.20 -5.51 8.41
CA GLN A 89 2.25 -4.07 8.22
C GLN A 89 1.25 -3.33 9.12
N GLU A 90 0.17 -4.00 9.55
CA GLU A 90 -0.81 -3.43 10.47
C GLU A 90 -1.27 -4.40 11.56
N ASN A 91 -1.33 -3.88 12.79
CA ASN A 91 -1.98 -4.48 13.95
C ASN A 91 -2.52 -3.34 14.84
N ASN A 92 -3.82 -3.05 14.76
CA ASN A 92 -4.41 -1.89 15.44
C ASN A 92 -5.72 -2.23 16.19
N GLY A 93 -6.11 -3.50 16.26
CA GLY A 93 -7.29 -3.89 17.01
C GLY A 93 -7.02 -3.86 18.53
N PRO A 94 -7.90 -3.25 19.36
CA PRO A 94 -7.70 -3.15 20.82
C PRO A 94 -7.64 -4.50 21.52
N ARG A 95 -8.01 -5.58 20.82
CA ARG A 95 -7.95 -6.96 21.27
C ARG A 95 -6.59 -7.63 21.04
N TYR A 96 -5.79 -7.14 20.09
CA TYR A 96 -4.57 -7.80 19.59
C TYR A 96 -3.30 -7.07 19.95
N CYS A 97 -3.41 -5.77 20.15
CA CYS A 97 -2.29 -4.93 20.48
C CYS A 97 -2.62 -4.09 21.70
N ASN A 98 -1.60 -3.78 22.51
CA ASN A 98 -1.81 -3.03 23.73
C ASN A 98 -1.14 -1.66 23.64
N LYS A 99 -1.95 -0.61 23.75
CA LYS A 99 -1.50 0.78 23.77
C LYS A 99 -0.83 1.17 25.08
N ASP A 100 -1.04 0.40 26.15
CA ASP A 100 -0.40 0.59 27.45
C ASP A 100 1.11 0.29 27.35
N GLU A 101 1.92 1.33 27.40
CA GLU A 101 3.38 1.25 27.32
C GLU A 101 4.00 0.55 28.53
N SER A 102 3.32 0.51 29.68
CA SER A 102 3.80 -0.20 30.88
C SER A 102 3.81 -1.72 30.68
N LYS A 103 2.95 -2.23 29.79
CA LYS A 103 2.90 -3.64 29.41
C LYS A 103 3.92 -3.92 28.30
N ARG A 104 5.21 -3.81 28.65
CA ARG A 104 6.36 -3.95 27.74
C ARG A 104 6.38 -5.25 26.92
N ASN A 105 5.88 -6.34 27.50
CA ASN A 105 5.86 -7.63 26.81
C ASN A 105 4.66 -7.87 25.90
N SER A 106 3.70 -6.95 25.79
CA SER A 106 2.53 -7.13 24.94
C SER A 106 2.81 -6.84 23.45
N MET A 107 1.97 -7.36 22.56
CA MET A 107 2.09 -7.15 21.12
C MET A 107 1.91 -5.67 20.76
N PHE A 108 2.78 -5.18 19.88
CA PHE A 108 2.78 -3.79 19.44
C PHE A 108 1.54 -3.42 18.65
N CYS A 109 1.03 -2.21 18.88
CA CYS A 109 0.13 -1.56 17.94
C CYS A 109 0.97 -0.86 16.87
N PHE A 110 0.72 -1.15 15.61
CA PHE A 110 1.41 -0.52 14.49
C PHE A 110 0.51 -0.45 13.27
N ARG A 111 0.79 0.51 12.39
CA ARG A 111 0.10 0.71 11.12
C ARG A 111 1.08 1.29 10.10
N PRO A 112 0.87 1.06 8.80
CA PRO A 112 1.66 1.73 7.79
C PRO A 112 1.41 3.25 7.82
N ALA A 113 2.43 4.04 7.51
CA ALA A 113 2.31 5.50 7.49
C ALA A 113 3.35 6.13 6.56
N LYS A 114 2.96 7.25 5.95
CA LYS A 114 3.90 8.24 5.39
C LYS A 114 4.09 9.36 6.40
N ASP A 115 5.31 9.48 6.90
CA ASP A 115 5.73 10.52 7.85
C ASP A 115 6.96 11.25 7.32
N LYS A 116 7.17 12.52 7.69
CA LYS A 116 8.33 13.32 7.25
C LYS A 116 9.64 12.67 7.68
N SER A 117 9.68 12.00 8.84
CA SER A 117 10.84 11.23 9.30
C SER A 117 11.11 10.00 8.42
N LEU A 118 10.12 9.54 7.65
CA LEU A 118 10.19 8.35 6.81
C LEU A 118 10.43 8.66 5.32
N GLN A 119 10.58 9.93 4.93
CA GLN A 119 10.63 10.36 3.52
C GLN A 119 11.77 9.74 2.69
N ASN A 120 12.85 9.31 3.34
CA ASN A 120 14.01 8.69 2.68
C ASN A 120 13.92 7.17 2.62
N TYR A 121 12.86 6.57 3.19
CA TYR A 121 12.71 5.12 3.22
C TYR A 121 11.83 4.65 2.07
N THR A 122 12.13 3.47 1.55
CA THR A 122 11.29 2.78 0.56
C THR A 122 11.04 1.36 1.02
N TYR A 123 9.77 1.00 1.17
CA TYR A 123 9.35 -0.36 1.45
C TYR A 123 9.41 -1.20 0.18
N LEU A 124 10.01 -2.39 0.26
CA LEU A 124 10.29 -3.26 -0.87
C LEU A 124 9.72 -4.65 -0.59
N SER A 125 8.81 -5.08 -1.45
CA SER A 125 8.41 -6.49 -1.48
C SER A 125 9.50 -7.33 -2.17
N LYS A 126 9.33 -8.67 -2.14
CA LYS A 126 10.19 -9.59 -2.91
C LYS A 126 10.03 -9.45 -4.44
N ASN A 127 8.94 -8.82 -4.90
CA ASN A 127 8.54 -8.76 -6.31
C ASN A 127 8.89 -7.43 -6.99
N VAL A 128 9.76 -6.61 -6.39
CA VAL A 128 10.24 -5.38 -7.05
C VAL A 128 10.94 -5.77 -8.35
N VAL A 129 10.50 -5.16 -9.45
CA VAL A 129 11.01 -5.42 -10.80
C VAL A 129 12.24 -4.58 -11.09
N ASP A 130 13.19 -5.13 -11.85
CA ASP A 130 14.50 -4.49 -12.10
C ASP A 130 14.37 -3.19 -12.90
N ASN A 131 13.29 -3.02 -13.66
CA ASN A 131 12.99 -1.83 -14.45
C ASN A 131 11.99 -0.88 -13.77
N TRP A 132 11.83 -0.95 -12.43
CA TRP A 132 10.85 -0.15 -11.69
C TRP A 132 10.97 1.35 -11.98
N GLU A 133 12.16 1.87 -12.24
CA GLU A 133 12.38 3.29 -12.59
C GLU A 133 11.59 3.74 -13.83
N LYS A 134 11.24 2.80 -14.72
CA LYS A 134 10.51 3.06 -15.96
C LYS A 134 9.03 2.71 -15.86
N VAL A 135 8.64 1.79 -14.97
CA VAL A 135 7.29 1.22 -14.93
C VAL A 135 6.51 1.53 -13.64
N CYS A 136 7.18 2.07 -12.62
CA CYS A 136 6.56 2.46 -11.35
C CYS A 136 6.68 3.97 -11.12
N PRO A 137 5.66 4.61 -10.51
CA PRO A 137 5.73 6.01 -10.15
C PRO A 137 6.77 6.25 -9.05
N ARG A 138 7.40 7.44 -9.06
CA ARG A 138 8.37 7.86 -8.04
C ARG A 138 8.21 9.32 -7.66
N LYS A 139 8.34 10.22 -8.65
CA LYS A 139 8.18 11.67 -8.44
C LYS A 139 6.74 12.06 -8.69
N ASN A 140 6.29 13.07 -7.95
CA ASN A 140 5.05 13.76 -8.28
C ASN A 140 5.23 14.54 -9.59
N LEU A 141 4.13 14.76 -10.30
CA LEU A 141 4.13 15.50 -11.55
C LEU A 141 3.64 16.92 -11.30
N GLU A 142 4.55 17.89 -11.37
CA GLU A 142 4.22 19.31 -11.21
C GLU A 142 3.53 19.86 -12.46
N ASN A 143 2.67 20.87 -12.27
CA ASN A 143 1.89 21.51 -13.33
C ASN A 143 1.02 20.52 -14.13
N ALA A 144 0.59 19.44 -13.48
CA ALA A 144 -0.13 18.37 -14.11
C ALA A 144 -1.28 17.89 -13.22
N LYS A 145 -2.38 17.52 -13.87
CA LYS A 145 -3.55 16.90 -13.27
C LYS A 145 -3.82 15.59 -14.01
N PHE A 146 -4.06 14.51 -13.29
CA PHE A 146 -4.54 13.26 -13.88
C PHE A 146 -5.95 13.44 -14.44
N GLY A 147 -6.17 12.91 -15.64
CA GLY A 147 -7.46 12.90 -16.32
C GLY A 147 -7.76 11.57 -17.01
N LEU A 148 -8.90 11.53 -17.69
CA LEU A 148 -9.33 10.43 -18.53
C LEU A 148 -9.37 10.85 -19.99
N TRP A 149 -8.80 10.02 -20.85
CA TRP A 149 -8.85 10.18 -22.29
C TRP A 149 -10.22 9.76 -22.80
N VAL A 150 -11.00 10.72 -23.30
CA VAL A 150 -12.37 10.51 -23.79
C VAL A 150 -12.49 11.23 -25.12
N ASP A 151 -12.88 10.50 -26.16
CA ASP A 151 -13.15 11.03 -27.51
C ASP A 151 -12.05 11.94 -28.09
N GLY A 152 -10.79 11.59 -27.83
CA GLY A 152 -9.62 12.31 -28.34
C GLY A 152 -9.19 13.52 -27.51
N ASN A 153 -9.82 13.76 -26.36
CA ASN A 153 -9.46 14.81 -25.42
C ASN A 153 -9.11 14.24 -24.04
N CYS A 154 -8.30 14.97 -23.29
CA CYS A 154 -8.02 14.64 -21.89
C CYS A 154 -8.95 15.44 -20.99
N GLU A 155 -9.90 14.74 -20.39
CA GLU A 155 -10.96 15.31 -19.56
C GLU A 155 -10.67 15.10 -18.06
N ASP A 156 -11.24 15.98 -17.23
CA ASP A 156 -11.18 15.82 -15.78
C ASP A 156 -11.82 14.50 -15.34
N VAL A 157 -11.30 13.88 -14.27
CA VAL A 157 -11.97 12.74 -13.64
C VAL A 157 -13.30 13.27 -13.04
N PRO A 158 -14.46 12.75 -13.46
CA PRO A 158 -15.73 13.33 -13.06
C PRO A 158 -15.99 13.15 -11.56
N HIS A 159 -16.56 14.18 -10.95
CA HIS A 159 -17.10 14.12 -9.61
C HIS A 159 -18.49 13.48 -9.65
N VAL A 160 -18.70 12.47 -8.80
CA VAL A 160 -20.01 11.82 -8.64
C VAL A 160 -20.53 12.15 -7.25
N ASN A 161 -21.81 12.51 -7.16
CA ASN A 161 -22.49 12.67 -5.89
C ASN A 161 -23.15 11.34 -5.52
N GLU A 162 -22.91 10.86 -4.30
CA GLU A 162 -23.59 9.70 -3.75
C GLU A 162 -24.67 10.14 -2.75
N PHE A 163 -25.85 9.53 -2.86
CA PHE A 163 -26.96 9.74 -1.94
C PHE A 163 -27.47 8.39 -1.48
N SER A 164 -27.73 8.24 -0.19
CA SER A 164 -28.42 7.05 0.33
C SER A 164 -29.87 7.05 -0.15
N ALA A 165 -30.31 5.94 -0.70
CA ALA A 165 -31.71 5.67 -1.02
C ALA A 165 -32.11 4.35 -0.36
N ASN A 166 -33.27 4.32 0.29
CA ASN A 166 -33.78 3.12 0.95
C ASN A 166 -34.39 2.11 -0.02
N ASP A 167 -34.84 2.60 -1.19
CA ASP A 167 -35.38 1.78 -2.26
C ASP A 167 -35.13 2.39 -3.65
N LEU A 168 -35.48 1.63 -4.69
CA LEU A 168 -35.32 2.03 -6.09
C LEU A 168 -36.25 3.21 -6.47
N PHE A 169 -37.35 3.39 -5.76
CA PHE A 169 -38.26 4.50 -6.01
C PHE A 169 -37.61 5.81 -5.57
N GLU A 170 -37.03 5.85 -4.37
CA GLU A 170 -36.28 6.99 -3.83
C GLU A 170 -35.07 7.34 -4.71
N CYS A 171 -34.35 6.34 -5.23
CA CYS A 171 -33.22 6.55 -6.15
C CYS A 171 -33.64 7.22 -7.48
N ASN A 172 -34.86 6.95 -7.96
CA ASN A 172 -35.36 7.44 -9.24
C ASN A 172 -36.04 8.82 -9.19
N LEU A 173 -36.16 9.44 -8.01
CA LEU A 173 -36.81 10.74 -7.87
C LEU A 173 -35.91 11.88 -8.39
N SER A 174 -36.05 12.22 -9.68
CA SER A 174 -35.51 13.48 -10.23
C SER A 174 -36.41 14.65 -9.84
N LYS A 175 -35.85 15.68 -9.19
CA LYS A 175 -36.55 16.95 -8.91
C LYS A 175 -36.83 17.79 -10.16
N ASN A 176 -36.17 17.49 -11.29
CA ASN A 176 -36.21 18.29 -12.51
C ASN A 176 -36.58 17.40 -13.71
N VAL A 177 -37.87 17.16 -13.91
CA VAL A 177 -38.40 16.46 -15.07
C VAL A 177 -38.62 17.48 -16.19
N VAL A 178 -37.99 17.26 -17.35
CA VAL A 178 -38.16 18.11 -18.54
C VAL A 178 -39.49 17.84 -19.24
N ASP A 179 -40.07 18.85 -19.89
CA ASP A 179 -41.41 18.75 -20.51
C ASP A 179 -41.55 17.64 -21.57
N ASN A 180 -40.44 17.21 -22.17
CA ASN A 180 -40.39 16.13 -23.16
C ASN A 180 -39.90 14.78 -22.61
N TRP A 181 -39.89 14.60 -21.28
CA TRP A 181 -39.32 13.42 -20.59
C TRP A 181 -39.81 12.08 -21.16
N GLU A 182 -41.05 12.01 -21.64
CA GLU A 182 -41.64 10.80 -22.22
C GLU A 182 -40.86 10.24 -23.40
N LYS A 183 -40.12 11.09 -24.12
CA LYS A 183 -39.33 10.73 -25.30
C LYS A 183 -37.84 10.57 -25.00
N VAL A 184 -37.34 11.14 -23.90
CA VAL A 184 -35.90 11.27 -23.64
C VAL A 184 -35.42 10.56 -22.37
N CYS A 185 -36.32 10.22 -21.45
CA CYS A 185 -35.98 9.51 -20.21
C CYS A 185 -36.19 8.00 -20.37
N PRO A 186 -35.21 7.16 -19.94
CA PRO A 186 -35.39 5.72 -19.88
C PRO A 186 -36.55 5.37 -18.94
N ARG A 187 -37.53 4.57 -19.42
CA ARG A 187 -38.72 4.17 -18.63
C ARG A 187 -38.59 2.83 -17.92
N LYS A 188 -37.52 2.08 -18.18
CA LYS A 188 -37.29 0.74 -17.62
C LYS A 188 -35.91 0.69 -16.98
N ASN A 189 -35.85 0.12 -15.79
CA ASN A 189 -34.58 -0.19 -15.13
C ASN A 189 -33.91 -1.36 -15.87
N LEU A 190 -32.58 -1.33 -15.93
CA LEU A 190 -31.78 -2.47 -16.38
C LEU A 190 -31.36 -3.25 -15.14
N GLU A 191 -31.84 -4.49 -15.01
CA GLU A 191 -31.41 -5.37 -13.93
C GLU A 191 -30.02 -5.96 -14.26
N ASN A 192 -29.16 -6.11 -13.25
CA ASN A 192 -27.81 -6.66 -13.36
C ASN A 192 -26.84 -5.86 -14.25
N ALA A 193 -27.13 -4.57 -14.49
CA ALA A 193 -26.23 -3.64 -15.17
C ALA A 193 -26.08 -2.36 -14.34
N LYS A 194 -24.97 -1.67 -14.53
CA LYS A 194 -24.75 -0.31 -14.03
C LYS A 194 -24.24 0.56 -15.17
N PHE A 195 -24.45 1.87 -15.06
CA PHE A 195 -23.82 2.81 -15.97
C PHE A 195 -22.30 2.77 -15.80
N GLY A 196 -21.58 2.93 -16.91
CA GLY A 196 -20.14 3.02 -16.95
C GLY A 196 -19.72 4.16 -17.87
N LEU A 197 -18.45 4.55 -17.76
CA LEU A 197 -17.82 5.54 -18.62
C LEU A 197 -17.10 4.82 -19.77
N TRP A 198 -17.34 5.24 -21.00
CA TRP A 198 -16.64 4.69 -22.16
C TRP A 198 -15.25 5.31 -22.28
N VAL A 199 -14.20 4.51 -22.05
CA VAL A 199 -12.79 4.93 -22.08
C VAL A 199 -12.01 3.93 -22.91
N ASP A 200 -11.31 4.42 -23.95
CA ASP A 200 -10.43 3.61 -24.81
C ASP A 200 -11.05 2.31 -25.35
N GLY A 201 -12.33 2.36 -25.73
CA GLY A 201 -13.04 1.21 -26.33
C GLY A 201 -13.57 0.19 -25.32
N ASN A 202 -13.49 0.48 -24.02
CA ASN A 202 -14.08 -0.32 -22.94
C ASN A 202 -15.07 0.51 -22.10
N CYS A 203 -16.05 -0.17 -21.52
CA CYS A 203 -16.96 0.43 -20.54
C CYS A 203 -16.38 0.22 -19.13
N GLU A 204 -15.82 1.28 -18.56
CA GLU A 204 -15.20 1.30 -17.23
C GLU A 204 -16.21 1.78 -16.18
N ASP A 205 -15.94 1.53 -14.90
CA ASP A 205 -16.77 2.04 -13.81
C ASP A 205 -16.77 3.58 -13.79
N VAL A 206 -17.93 4.19 -13.52
CA VAL A 206 -18.00 5.64 -13.31
C VAL A 206 -17.09 5.98 -12.12
N PRO A 207 -16.10 6.87 -12.30
CA PRO A 207 -15.10 7.10 -11.28
C PRO A 207 -15.67 7.89 -10.11
N HIS A 208 -15.07 7.70 -8.95
CA HIS A 208 -15.44 8.41 -7.74
C HIS A 208 -14.28 9.29 -7.28
N VAL A 209 -14.48 10.61 -7.28
CA VAL A 209 -13.53 11.59 -6.73
C VAL A 209 -14.00 12.02 -5.36
N ASN A 210 -13.19 11.72 -4.35
CA ASN A 210 -13.34 12.26 -3.00
C ASN A 210 -12.46 13.49 -2.83
N GLU A 211 -13.04 14.62 -2.42
CA GLU A 211 -12.27 15.83 -2.14
C GLU A 211 -12.00 15.97 -0.64
N PHE A 212 -10.72 16.14 -0.29
CA PHE A 212 -10.27 16.40 1.08
C PHE A 212 -9.51 17.72 1.16
N SER A 213 -9.56 18.39 2.30
CA SER A 213 -8.65 19.51 2.58
C SER A 213 -7.26 18.97 2.91
N ALA A 214 -6.22 19.55 2.32
CA ALA A 214 -4.82 19.22 2.56
C ALA A 214 -3.98 20.50 2.44
N ASN A 215 -3.24 20.86 3.50
CA ASN A 215 -2.49 22.11 3.56
C ASN A 215 -1.30 22.13 2.60
N ASP A 216 -0.72 20.96 2.34
CA ASP A 216 0.42 20.77 1.46
C ASP A 216 0.33 19.45 0.67
N LEU A 217 1.25 19.29 -0.28
CA LEU A 217 1.35 18.08 -1.10
C LEU A 217 1.63 16.83 -0.24
N PHE A 218 2.34 16.97 0.86
CA PHE A 218 2.69 15.85 1.73
C PHE A 218 1.45 15.31 2.45
N GLU A 219 0.59 16.19 2.96
CA GLU A 219 -0.71 15.82 3.53
C GLU A 219 -1.61 15.15 2.49
N CYS A 220 -1.69 15.70 1.26
CA CYS A 220 -2.44 15.06 0.18
C CYS A 220 -1.91 13.67 -0.14
N ASN A 221 -0.59 13.51 -0.29
CA ASN A 221 0.03 12.21 -0.56
C ASN A 221 -0.21 11.20 0.57
N LYS A 222 -0.23 11.65 1.83
CA LYS A 222 -0.57 10.82 2.98
C LYS A 222 -2.02 10.35 2.94
N LEU A 223 -2.97 11.22 2.59
CA LEU A 223 -4.38 10.85 2.43
C LEU A 223 -4.57 9.82 1.32
N VAL A 224 -3.92 10.01 0.17
CA VAL A 224 -3.94 9.03 -0.94
C VAL A 224 -3.39 7.69 -0.47
N PHE A 225 -2.28 7.67 0.27
CA PHE A 225 -1.72 6.44 0.84
C PHE A 225 -2.67 5.75 1.82
N GLU A 226 -3.32 6.49 2.72
CA GLU A 226 -4.25 5.93 3.72
C GLU A 226 -5.52 5.32 3.09
N LEU A 227 -5.94 5.80 1.91
CA LEU A 227 -7.11 5.29 1.17
C LEU A 227 -6.76 4.29 0.05
N SER A 228 -5.47 4.07 -0.19
CA SER A 228 -4.97 3.22 -1.27
C SER A 228 -5.35 1.74 -1.11
N ALA A 229 -5.04 0.96 -2.14
CA ALA A 229 -5.25 -0.48 -2.13
C ALA A 229 -4.63 -1.15 -0.89
N SER A 230 -5.44 -1.91 -0.15
CA SER A 230 -5.02 -2.59 1.08
C SER A 230 -5.41 -4.06 1.05
N ASP A 231 -4.44 -4.91 1.41
CA ASP A 231 -4.63 -6.35 1.54
C ASP A 231 -4.92 -6.77 3.00
N GLN A 232 -5.13 -5.80 3.89
CA GLN A 232 -5.39 -6.06 5.30
C GLN A 232 -6.80 -6.67 5.50
N PRO A 233 -6.93 -7.79 6.25
CA PRO A 233 -8.24 -8.34 6.56
C PRO A 233 -9.05 -7.40 7.48
N LYS A 234 -10.36 -7.32 7.25
CA LYS A 234 -11.29 -6.54 8.08
C LYS A 234 -11.71 -7.25 9.38
N GLN A 235 -11.50 -8.56 9.47
CA GLN A 235 -11.81 -9.38 10.64
C GLN A 235 -10.52 -10.01 11.15
N TYR A 236 -10.22 -9.77 12.42
CA TYR A 236 -9.10 -10.38 13.11
C TYR A 236 -9.62 -11.59 13.91
N GLU A 237 -8.95 -12.74 13.84
CA GLU A 237 -9.36 -13.97 14.54
C GLU A 237 -9.12 -13.87 16.05
N GLN A 238 -9.78 -14.73 16.83
CA GLN A 238 -10.14 -14.46 18.22
C GLN A 238 -9.17 -15.02 19.28
N HIS A 239 -8.14 -15.76 18.88
CA HIS A 239 -7.36 -16.59 19.79
C HIS A 239 -6.04 -15.94 20.26
N LEU A 240 -5.88 -15.81 21.58
CA LEU A 240 -4.68 -15.33 22.28
C LEU A 240 -3.43 -16.23 22.07
N THR A 241 -3.57 -17.43 21.49
CA THR A 241 -2.50 -18.43 21.34
C THR A 241 -1.33 -17.94 20.48
N ASP A 242 -1.56 -16.97 19.59
CA ASP A 242 -0.52 -16.47 18.69
C ASP A 242 0.48 -15.56 19.42
N TYR A 243 0.09 -14.95 20.55
CA TYR A 243 1.00 -14.15 21.38
C TYR A 243 2.12 -14.99 22.00
N GLU A 244 1.79 -16.17 22.52
CA GLU A 244 2.79 -17.09 23.09
C GLU A 244 3.75 -17.59 22.02
N LYS A 245 3.24 -17.92 20.82
CA LYS A 245 4.07 -18.28 19.65
C LYS A 245 5.01 -17.15 19.23
N ILE A 246 4.56 -15.90 19.26
CA ILE A 246 5.40 -14.73 18.93
C ILE A 246 6.51 -14.59 19.97
N LYS A 247 6.15 -14.65 21.25
CA LYS A 247 7.10 -14.49 22.35
C LYS A 247 8.16 -15.60 22.34
N GLU A 248 7.74 -16.85 22.22
CA GLU A 248 8.65 -17.99 22.11
C GLU A 248 9.45 -17.95 20.82
N GLY A 249 8.82 -17.57 19.71
CA GLY A 249 9.48 -17.42 18.42
C GLY A 249 10.61 -16.39 18.47
N PHE A 250 10.40 -15.22 19.09
CA PHE A 250 11.44 -14.20 19.27
C PHE A 250 12.54 -14.65 20.21
N LYS A 251 12.18 -15.28 21.34
CA LYS A 251 13.14 -15.82 22.30
C LYS A 251 14.05 -16.88 21.64
N ASN A 252 13.47 -17.75 20.82
CA ASN A 252 14.16 -18.89 20.21
C ASN A 252 14.70 -18.61 18.79
N LYS A 253 14.54 -17.38 18.28
CA LYS A 253 14.89 -17.00 16.89
C LYS A 253 14.22 -17.90 15.82
N ASN A 254 13.00 -18.38 16.09
CA ASN A 254 12.25 -19.26 15.20
C ASN A 254 11.36 -18.43 14.27
N ALA A 255 11.74 -18.34 12.99
CA ALA A 255 11.07 -17.45 12.05
C ALA A 255 9.69 -17.98 11.67
N SER A 256 9.53 -19.30 11.53
CA SER A 256 8.27 -19.98 11.23
C SER A 256 7.20 -19.66 12.27
N MET A 257 7.56 -19.74 13.56
CA MET A 257 6.64 -19.40 14.66
C MET A 257 6.19 -17.93 14.61
N ILE A 258 7.14 -17.01 14.44
CA ILE A 258 6.84 -15.56 14.36
C ILE A 258 5.95 -15.28 13.15
N LYS A 259 6.27 -15.84 11.98
CA LYS A 259 5.46 -15.69 10.76
C LYS A 259 4.04 -16.21 10.93
N SER A 260 3.89 -17.40 11.50
CA SER A 260 2.60 -18.06 11.67
C SER A 260 1.63 -17.29 12.57
N ALA A 261 2.17 -16.40 13.40
CA ALA A 261 1.39 -15.65 14.37
C ALA A 261 1.04 -14.22 13.91
N PHE A 262 1.78 -13.68 12.95
CA PHE A 262 1.49 -12.39 12.32
C PHE A 262 0.73 -12.52 10.99
N LEU A 263 0.77 -13.70 10.36
CA LEU A 263 -0.01 -14.03 9.18
C LEU A 263 -1.23 -14.83 9.63
N PRO A 264 -2.47 -14.35 9.40
CA PRO A 264 -3.65 -15.10 9.81
C PRO A 264 -3.64 -16.50 9.15
N THR A 265 -4.01 -17.53 9.90
CA THR A 265 -4.28 -18.89 9.41
C THR A 265 -5.29 -18.90 8.26
N GLY A 266 -6.11 -17.85 8.14
CA GLY A 266 -6.99 -17.56 7.00
C GLY A 266 -6.36 -16.91 5.77
N ALA A 267 -5.07 -16.52 5.77
CA ALA A 267 -4.36 -16.10 4.54
C ALA A 267 -4.34 -17.21 3.48
N PHE A 268 -4.59 -18.46 3.89
CA PHE A 268 -4.75 -19.63 3.03
C PHE A 268 -6.18 -19.80 2.47
N LYS A 269 -7.19 -19.04 2.94
CA LYS A 269 -8.48 -18.86 2.24
C LYS A 269 -8.32 -17.73 1.21
N ALA A 270 -7.52 -18.03 0.18
CA ALA A 270 -6.59 -17.15 -0.51
C ALA A 270 -7.11 -15.93 -1.28
N ASP A 271 -8.41 -15.66 -1.38
CA ASP A 271 -8.91 -14.63 -2.33
C ASP A 271 -9.78 -13.52 -1.73
N ARG A 272 -10.14 -13.59 -0.43
CA ARG A 272 -11.10 -12.61 0.12
C ARG A 272 -10.53 -11.22 0.38
N TYR A 273 -9.20 -11.08 0.53
CA TYR A 273 -8.57 -9.84 0.99
C TYR A 273 -7.42 -9.37 0.09
N LYS A 274 -7.29 -9.87 -1.15
CA LYS A 274 -6.32 -9.34 -2.10
C LYS A 274 -6.96 -8.20 -2.89
N SER A 275 -6.45 -7.00 -2.71
CA SER A 275 -6.89 -5.82 -3.47
C SER A 275 -6.52 -5.92 -4.96
N HIS A 276 -5.44 -6.66 -5.29
CA HIS A 276 -4.83 -6.66 -6.62
C HIS A 276 -4.50 -5.25 -7.13
N GLY A 277 -4.17 -4.33 -6.20
CA GLY A 277 -3.90 -2.94 -6.52
C GLY A 277 -5.16 -2.09 -6.75
N LYS A 278 -6.37 -2.62 -6.53
CA LYS A 278 -7.61 -1.83 -6.60
C LYS A 278 -7.79 -1.00 -5.33
N GLY A 279 -7.88 0.32 -5.48
CA GLY A 279 -8.05 1.26 -4.37
C GLY A 279 -7.96 2.71 -4.84
N TYR A 280 -8.05 3.64 -3.90
CA TYR A 280 -7.91 5.07 -4.17
C TYR A 280 -6.42 5.44 -4.26
N ASN A 281 -5.77 5.06 -5.36
CA ASN A 281 -4.32 5.09 -5.49
C ASN A 281 -3.77 6.40 -6.07
N TRP A 282 -4.64 7.29 -6.54
CA TRP A 282 -4.27 8.49 -7.27
C TRP A 282 -4.90 9.73 -6.63
N GLY A 283 -4.16 10.85 -6.68
CA GLY A 283 -4.63 12.13 -6.19
C GLY A 283 -4.20 13.28 -7.09
N ASN A 284 -5.08 14.26 -7.25
CA ASN A 284 -4.79 15.56 -7.83
C ASN A 284 -4.78 16.61 -6.71
N TYR A 285 -3.61 17.15 -6.41
CA TYR A 285 -3.47 18.18 -5.38
C TYR A 285 -3.55 19.57 -6.00
N ASN A 286 -4.56 20.35 -5.62
CA ASN A 286 -4.71 21.74 -6.02
C ASN A 286 -3.99 22.66 -5.03
N THR A 287 -2.89 23.27 -5.47
CA THR A 287 -2.03 24.12 -4.66
C THR A 287 -2.67 25.46 -4.29
N LYS A 288 -3.70 25.91 -5.03
CA LYS A 288 -4.41 27.17 -4.79
C LYS A 288 -5.55 27.00 -3.79
N THR A 289 -6.32 25.92 -3.92
CA THR A 289 -7.47 25.67 -3.04
C THR A 289 -7.13 24.80 -1.84
N GLN A 290 -5.92 24.23 -1.78
CA GLN A 290 -5.49 23.30 -0.73
C GLN A 290 -6.43 22.09 -0.63
N LYS A 291 -6.81 21.57 -1.80
CA LYS A 291 -7.70 20.41 -1.94
C LYS A 291 -6.96 19.24 -2.57
N CYS A 292 -7.23 18.06 -2.05
CA CYS A 292 -6.73 16.79 -2.55
C CYS A 292 -7.91 15.99 -3.12
N GLU A 293 -7.95 15.88 -4.44
CA GLU A 293 -8.97 15.14 -5.18
C GLU A 293 -8.49 13.70 -5.37
N ILE A 294 -9.01 12.76 -4.60
CA ILE A 294 -8.55 11.37 -4.56
C ILE A 294 -9.54 10.45 -5.28
N PHE A 295 -9.05 9.58 -6.16
CA PHE A 295 -9.90 8.72 -6.98
C PHE A 295 -9.32 7.31 -7.16
N ASN A 296 -10.18 6.40 -7.61
CA ASN A 296 -9.93 4.95 -7.67
C ASN A 296 -9.88 4.36 -9.08
N VAL A 297 -9.92 5.21 -10.11
CA VAL A 297 -9.72 4.79 -11.50
C VAL A 297 -8.33 5.12 -11.99
N LYS A 298 -7.78 4.25 -12.83
CA LYS A 298 -6.48 4.49 -13.44
C LYS A 298 -6.60 5.68 -14.42
N PRO A 299 -5.82 6.75 -14.26
CA PRO A 299 -5.82 7.84 -15.20
C PRO A 299 -5.16 7.42 -16.52
N THR A 300 -5.69 7.90 -17.64
CA THR A 300 -5.21 7.56 -18.99
C THR A 300 -4.54 8.72 -19.70
N CYS A 301 -4.59 9.93 -19.12
CA CYS A 301 -3.92 11.11 -19.66
C CYS A 301 -3.55 12.13 -18.57
N LEU A 302 -2.83 13.18 -18.97
CA LEU A 302 -2.44 14.30 -18.11
C LEU A 302 -2.93 15.62 -18.72
N ILE A 303 -3.57 16.43 -17.89
CA ILE A 303 -3.98 17.80 -18.20
C ILE A 303 -2.88 18.73 -17.68
N ASN A 304 -2.36 19.59 -18.55
CA ASN A 304 -1.41 20.63 -18.15
C ASN A 304 -2.14 21.71 -17.34
N ASN A 305 -1.86 21.81 -16.04
CA ASN A 305 -2.46 22.80 -15.17
C ASN A 305 -1.49 23.20 -14.05
N SER A 306 -1.05 24.46 -14.06
CA SER A 306 -0.07 24.99 -13.11
C SER A 306 -0.55 25.06 -11.67
N SER A 307 -1.86 24.91 -11.43
CA SER A 307 -2.43 24.88 -10.09
C SER A 307 -2.41 23.49 -9.46
N TYR A 308 -2.00 22.45 -10.21
CA TYR A 308 -2.09 21.06 -9.79
C TYR A 308 -0.75 20.34 -9.73
N ILE A 309 -0.69 19.37 -8.82
CA ILE A 309 0.36 18.37 -8.72
C ILE A 309 -0.31 16.99 -8.70
N ALA A 310 0.06 16.12 -9.63
CA ALA A 310 -0.43 14.76 -9.69
C ALA A 310 0.43 13.84 -8.80
N THR A 311 -0.21 13.07 -7.92
CA THR A 311 0.46 12.22 -6.92
C THR A 311 -0.17 10.83 -6.81
N THR A 312 0.59 9.85 -6.33
CA THR A 312 0.12 8.48 -6.11
C THR A 312 0.42 8.01 -4.70
N ALA A 313 -0.27 6.96 -4.27
CA ALA A 313 -0.03 6.27 -3.00
C ALA A 313 1.44 5.85 -2.83
#